data_AF-A0A7J4JTW3-F1
#
_entry.id   AF-A0A7J4JTW3-F1
#
_cell.length_a   1.000
_cell.length_b   1.000
_cell.length_c   1.000
_cell.angle_alpha   90.00
_cell.angle_beta   90.00
_cell.angle_gamma   90.00
#
_symmetry.space_group_name_H-M   'P 1'
#
loop_
_entity.id
_entity.type
_entity.pdbx_description
1 polymer ?
#
loop_
_entity_poly.entity_id
_entity_poly.type
_entity_poly.pdbx_seq_one_letter_code
_entity_poly.pdbx_strand_id
1 'polypeptide(L)' 'MPTQKARQREFVADAMLGKLTRWLRLLGQKTFYERDADDELVLKKAIKEKAVLLTRDRELAGKARDYAHVILFKTNDSF' A
#
# COMPACT_ATOMS: atom_id res chain seq x y z
N MET A 1 -23.54 1.72 23.65
CA MET A 1 -23.06 0.88 22.53
C MET A 1 -21.78 1.49 21.98
N PRO A 2 -20.59 0.90 22.14
CA PRO A 2 -19.42 1.44 21.47
C PRO A 2 -19.54 1.09 19.98
N THR A 3 -19.77 2.10 19.15
CA THR A 3 -19.68 1.99 17.69
C THR A 3 -18.29 1.48 17.33
N GLN A 4 -18.24 0.30 16.72
CA GLN A 4 -17.03 -0.31 16.21
C GLN A 4 -16.44 0.68 15.18
N LYS A 5 -15.42 1.45 15.58
CA LYS A 5 -14.71 2.35 14.68
C LYS A 5 -14.11 1.45 13.60
N ALA A 6 -14.63 1.54 12.37
CA ALA A 6 -14.04 0.85 11.23
C ALA A 6 -12.55 1.21 11.25
N ARG A 7 -11.66 0.23 11.42
CA ARG A 7 -10.22 0.50 11.34
C ARG A 7 -9.97 1.07 9.94
N GLN A 8 -9.79 2.38 9.83
CA GLN A 8 -9.35 3.00 8.60
C GLN A 8 -8.05 2.30 8.22
N ARG A 9 -8.08 1.59 7.09
CA ARG A 9 -6.89 0.89 6.60
C ARG A 9 -6.01 1.94 5.94
N GLU A 10 -4.80 2.07 6.45
CA GLU A 10 -3.77 2.87 5.80
C GLU A 10 -3.15 2.05 4.66
N PHE A 11 -2.70 2.73 3.63
CA PHE A 11 -2.06 2.12 2.47
C PHE A 11 -0.64 2.65 2.31
N VAL A 12 0.25 1.79 1.86
CA VAL A 12 1.57 2.18 1.33
C VAL A 12 1.60 1.68 -0.10
N ALA A 13 1.93 2.57 -1.04
CA ALA A 13 2.07 2.23 -2.45
C ALA A 13 3.50 2.49 -2.92
N ASP A 14 4.03 1.57 -3.72
CA ASP A 14 5.30 1.76 -4.44
C ASP A 14 5.17 2.80 -5.55
N ALA A 15 6.30 3.15 -6.17
CA ALA A 15 6.37 4.08 -7.30
C ALA A 15 5.51 3.63 -8.50
N MET A 16 5.23 2.33 -8.65
CA MET A 16 4.45 1.78 -9.76
C MET A 16 2.98 2.16 -9.68
N LEU A 17 2.46 2.55 -8.52
CA LEU A 17 1.02 2.78 -8.30
C LEU A 17 0.66 4.25 -8.04
N GLY A 18 1.46 5.19 -8.53
CA GLY A 18 1.23 6.63 -8.32
C GLY A 18 -0.17 7.13 -8.73
N LYS A 19 -0.77 6.59 -9.79
CA LYS A 19 -2.15 6.96 -10.19
C LYS A 19 -3.20 6.45 -9.20
N LEU A 20 -3.05 5.21 -8.71
CA LEU A 20 -3.92 4.64 -7.69
C LEU A 20 -3.80 5.41 -6.37
N THR A 21 -2.58 5.78 -5.96
CA THR A 21 -2.34 6.66 -4.80
C THR A 21 -3.17 7.94 -4.87
N ARG A 22 -3.25 8.58 -6.05
CA ARG A 22 -4.03 9.80 -6.23
C ARG A 22 -5.51 9.55 -5.96
N TRP A 23 -6.07 8.47 -6.51
CA TRP A 23 -7.48 8.10 -6.27
C TRP A 23 -7.75 7.77 -4.80
N LEU A 24 -6.88 7.00 -4.16
CA LEU A 24 -7.02 6.66 -2.74
C LEU A 24 -7.04 7.91 -1.85
N ARG A 25 -6.15 8.88 -2.11
CA ARG A 25 -6.13 10.16 -1.39
C ARG A 25 -7.39 10.99 -1.62
N LEU A 26 -7.90 11.03 -2.85
CA LEU A 26 -9.16 11.72 -3.17
C LEU A 26 -10.37 11.09 -2.45
N LEU A 27 -10.35 9.77 -2.24
CA LEU A 27 -11.36 9.03 -1.48
C LEU A 27 -11.17 9.11 0.05
N GLY A 28 -10.24 9.94 0.53
CA GLY A 28 -9.98 10.13 1.95
C GLY A 28 -9.19 8.99 2.62
N GLN A 29 -8.58 8.09 1.85
CA GLN A 29 -7.75 7.02 2.39
C GLN A 29 -6.34 7.55 2.68
N LYS A 30 -5.85 7.32 3.90
CA LYS A 30 -4.47 7.63 4.28
C LYS A 30 -3.52 6.72 3.49
N THR A 31 -2.78 7.32 2.56
CA THR A 31 -1.93 6.59 1.62
C THR A 31 -0.53 7.21 1.57
N PHE A 32 0.45 6.46 2.07
CA PHE A 32 1.86 6.76 1.93
C PHE A 32 2.34 6.38 0.54
N TYR A 33 3.08 7.29 -0.08
CA TYR A 33 3.66 7.11 -1.40
C TYR A 33 4.80 8.10 -1.52
N GLU A 34 5.97 7.59 -1.89
CA GLU A 34 7.14 8.37 -2.24
C GLU A 34 7.61 7.89 -3.61
N ARG A 35 7.85 8.84 -4.53
CA ARG A 35 8.15 8.54 -5.93
C ARG A 35 9.46 7.77 -6.08
N ASP A 36 10.44 8.09 -5.24
CA ASP A 36 11.81 7.60 -5.33
C ASP A 36 12.16 6.67 -4.15
N ALA A 37 11.16 6.15 -3.45
CA ALA A 37 11.38 5.18 -2.38
C ALA A 37 11.76 3.83 -2.96
N ASP A 38 12.78 3.20 -2.38
CA ASP A 38 13.13 1.82 -2.65
C ASP A 38 12.16 0.84 -1.99
N ASP A 39 12.21 -0.41 -2.44
CA ASP A 39 11.41 -1.53 -1.95
C ASP A 39 11.53 -1.76 -0.44
N GLU A 40 12.73 -1.53 0.12
CA GLU A 40 13.01 -1.76 1.54
C GLU A 40 12.32 -0.71 2.42
N LEU A 41 12.39 0.56 2.02
CA LEU A 41 11.71 1.68 2.66
C LEU A 41 10.19 1.50 2.59
N VAL A 42 9.66 1.12 1.43
CA VAL A 42 8.25 0.82 1.22
C VAL A 42 7.77 -0.30 2.17
N LEU A 43 8.53 -1.40 2.27
CA LEU A 43 8.21 -2.51 3.18
C LEU A 43 8.31 -2.09 4.65
N LYS A 44 9.40 -1.43 5.06
CA LYS A 44 9.58 -0.92 6.43
C LYS A 44 8.44 0.00 6.85
N LYS A 45 7.98 0.85 5.92
CA LYS A 45 6.84 1.75 6.15
C LYS A 45 5.55 0.97 6.32
N ALA A 46 5.27 -0.02 5.47
CA ALA A 46 4.09 -0.87 5.58
C ALA A 46 4.03 -1.59 6.93
N ILE A 47 5.15 -2.14 7.40
CA ILE A 47 5.26 -2.81 8.69
C ILE A 47 5.03 -1.81 9.83
N LYS A 48 5.77 -0.68 9.83
CA LYS A 48 5.73 0.32 10.90
C LYS A 48 4.33 0.91 11.09
N GLU A 49 3.67 1.26 9.99
CA GLU A 49 2.35 1.91 10.01
C GLU A 49 1.20 0.89 10.05
N LYS A 50 1.50 -0.42 10.04
CA LYS A 50 0.51 -1.51 9.91
C LYS A 50 -0.42 -1.31 8.71
N ALA A 51 0.15 -0.79 7.63
CA ALA A 51 -0.55 -0.43 6.42
C ALA A 51 -0.57 -1.60 5.42
N VAL A 52 -1.55 -1.58 4.51
CA VAL A 52 -1.60 -2.53 3.40
C VAL A 52 -0.64 -2.07 2.31
N LEU A 53 0.30 -2.94 1.92
CA LEU A 53 1.21 -2.69 0.82
C LEU A 53 0.50 -2.94 -0.52
N LEU A 54 0.53 -1.94 -1.38
CA LEU A 54 0.05 -1.98 -2.76
C LEU A 54 1.27 -1.97 -3.68
N THR A 55 1.40 -2.98 -4.54
CA THR A 55 2.51 -3.07 -5.49
C THR A 55 2.11 -3.83 -6.75
N ARG A 56 2.81 -3.57 -7.86
CA ARG A 56 2.81 -4.44 -9.06
C ARG A 56 4.06 -5.32 -9.15
N ASP A 57 5.03 -5.09 -8.29
CA ASP A 57 6.26 -5.86 -8.22
C ASP A 57 6.02 -7.19 -7.48
N ARG A 58 6.28 -8.29 -8.19
CA ARG A 58 6.08 -9.64 -7.66
C ARG A 58 7.15 -10.03 -6.64
N GLU A 59 8.36 -9.53 -6.80
CA GLU A 59 9.48 -9.82 -5.92
C GLU A 59 9.27 -9.09 -4.59
N LEU A 60 8.94 -7.80 -4.62
CA LEU A 60 8.57 -7.04 -3.42
C LEU A 60 7.36 -7.69 -2.73
N ALA A 61 6.32 -8.05 -3.49
CA ALA A 61 5.16 -8.71 -2.91
C ALA A 61 5.51 -10.05 -2.25
N GLY A 62 6.41 -10.83 -2.86
CA GLY A 62 6.92 -12.08 -2.29
C GLY A 62 7.62 -11.85 -0.95
N LYS A 63 8.57 -10.91 -0.90
CA LYS A 63 9.31 -10.54 0.32
C LYS A 63 8.40 -9.98 1.41
N ALA A 64 7.41 -9.18 1.04
CA ALA A 64 6.57 -8.46 1.98
C ALA A 64 5.47 -9.30 2.66
N ARG A 65 5.05 -10.42 2.05
CA ARG A 65 3.94 -11.26 2.55
C ARG A 65 4.17 -11.84 3.95
N ASP A 66 5.42 -12.05 4.32
CA ASP A 66 5.78 -12.57 5.64
C ASP A 66 5.70 -11.50 6.75
N TYR A 67 5.60 -10.21 6.38
CA TYR A 67 5.69 -9.10 7.31
C TYR A 67 4.50 -8.14 7.30
N ALA A 68 3.80 -8.04 6.17
CA ALA A 68 2.69 -7.11 5.97
C ALA A 68 1.59 -7.71 5.09
N HIS A 69 0.39 -7.13 5.17
CA HIS A 69 -0.68 -7.48 4.24
C HIS A 69 -0.38 -6.83 2.88
N VAL A 70 -0.33 -7.65 1.83
CA VAL A 70 0.03 -7.21 0.47
C VAL A 70 -1.12 -7.45 -0.50
N ILE A 71 -1.44 -6.42 -1.30
CA ILE A 71 -2.28 -6.54 -2.49
C ILE A 71 -1.38 -6.37 -3.71
N LEU A 72 -1.20 -7.47 -4.45
CA LEU A 72 -0.47 -7.49 -5.71
C LEU A 72 -1.45 -7.23 -6.86
N PHE A 73 -1.23 -6.14 -7.59
CA PHE A 73 -1.98 -5.83 -8.79
C PHE A 73 -1.36 -6.52 -10.01
N LYS A 74 -2.21 -7.08 -10.88
CA LYS A 74 -1.78 -7.74 -12.11
C LYS A 74 -1.77 -6.73 -13.25
N THR A 75 -0.99 -7.00 -14.30
CA THR A 75 -0.73 -6.09 -15.43
C THR A 75 -1.99 -5.69 -16.24
N ASN A 76 -3.14 -6.30 -15.97
CA ASN A 76 -4.43 -5.94 -16.56
C ASN A 76 -5.24 -4.91 -15.74
N ASP A 77 -4.76 -4.56 -14.54
CA ASP A 77 -5.40 -3.58 -13.68
C ASP A 77 -5.03 -2.18 -14.20
N SER A 78 -5.87 -1.67 -15.10
CA SER A 78 -5.75 -0.32 -15.65
C SER A 78 -6.22 0.69 -14.59
N PHE A 79 -5.27 1.33 -13.90
CA PHE A 79 -5.56 2.44 -12.97
C PHE A 79 -5.54 3.78 -13.67
#